data_AF-A0AAJ4YDT2-F1
#
_entry.id   AF-A0AAJ4YDT2-F1
#
_cell.length_a   1.000
_cell.length_b   1.000
_cell.length_c   1.000
_cell.angle_alpha   90.00
_cell.angle_beta   90.00
_cell.angle_gamma   90.00
#
_symmetry.space_group_name_H-M   'P 1'
#
loop_
_entity.id
_entity.type
_entity.pdbx_description
1 polymer ?
#
loop_
_entity_poly.entity_id
_entity_poly.type
_entity_poly.pdbx_seq_one_letter_code
_entity_poly.pdbx_strand_id
1 'polypeptide(L)'
;MIGSVTRDRYDELVKLGRDWVATMSGVQWRLGDAALEIEPMRSYGGVNPSGKDDLFTVSEAIRMFAEDVGLAYTTVRGYRWVSSRWPKERRRADVSHTIHKVLASIPDEQERFEAVNNPPPHPRGGPARWTHDSAKRVVG
;
A
#
# COMPACT_ATOMS: atom_id res chain seq x y z
N MET A 1 19.97 19.15 -20.91
CA MET A 1 18.85 18.80 -21.79
C MET A 1 17.96 17.83 -21.03
N ILE A 2 16.71 18.21 -20.74
CA ILE A 2 15.70 17.31 -20.15
C ILE A 2 14.97 16.65 -21.33
N GLY A 3 14.80 15.33 -21.31
CA GLY A 3 14.01 14.60 -22.32
C GLY A 3 14.78 13.66 -23.25
N SER A 4 16.11 13.54 -23.15
CA SER A 4 16.93 12.62 -23.95
C SER A 4 17.91 11.84 -23.06
N VAL A 5 17.48 10.66 -22.59
CA VAL A 5 18.34 9.74 -21.83
C VAL A 5 18.78 8.59 -22.74
N THR A 6 20.05 8.18 -22.62
CA THR A 6 20.53 6.93 -23.25
C THR A 6 19.86 5.72 -22.61
N ARG A 7 19.93 4.56 -23.26
CA ARG A 7 19.40 3.31 -22.70
C ARG A 7 20.05 2.97 -21.35
N ASP A 8 21.38 3.07 -21.27
CA ASP A 8 22.12 2.76 -20.04
C ASP A 8 21.72 3.68 -18.90
N ARG A 9 21.54 4.98 -19.18
CA ARG A 9 21.08 5.95 -18.18
C ARG A 9 19.64 5.67 -17.74
N TYR A 10 18.77 5.28 -18.67
CA TYR A 10 17.41 4.87 -18.33
C TYR A 10 17.42 3.64 -17.41
N ASP A 11 18.23 2.63 -17.69
CA ASP A 11 18.32 1.42 -16.87
C ASP A 11 18.87 1.72 -15.46
N GLU A 12 19.82 2.65 -15.34
CA GLU A 12 20.28 3.17 -14.06
C GLU A 12 19.16 3.91 -13.29
N LEU A 13 18.43 4.80 -13.98
CA LEU A 13 17.29 5.51 -13.38
C LEU A 13 16.18 4.55 -12.95
N VAL A 14 15.97 3.44 -13.66
CA VAL A 14 15.02 2.40 -13.25
C VAL A 14 15.48 1.69 -11.98
N LYS A 15 16.79 1.42 -11.82
CA LYS A 15 17.32 0.85 -10.57
C LYS A 15 17.12 1.81 -9.41
N LEU A 16 17.58 3.06 -9.55
CA LEU A 16 17.40 4.11 -8.54
C LEU A 16 15.93 4.35 -8.21
N GLY A 17 15.07 4.39 -9.24
CA GLY A 17 13.63 4.55 -9.07
C GLY A 17 12.99 3.44 -8.25
N ARG A 18 13.47 2.19 -8.35
CA ARG A 18 13.00 1.09 -7.51
C ARG A 18 13.38 1.29 -6.05
N ASP A 19 14.59 1.76 -5.78
CA ASP A 19 15.06 2.04 -4.40
C ASP A 19 14.27 3.19 -3.77
N TRP A 20 13.98 4.25 -4.54
CA TRP A 20 13.13 5.34 -4.10
C TRP A 20 11.70 4.86 -3.82
N VAL A 21 11.13 4.03 -4.69
CA VAL A 21 9.79 3.44 -4.49
C VAL A 21 9.74 2.51 -3.28
N ALA A 22 10.81 1.75 -3.01
CA ALA A 22 10.92 0.92 -1.81
C ALA A 22 10.93 1.80 -0.54
N THR A 23 11.70 2.88 -0.56
CA THR A 23 11.74 3.87 0.53
C THR A 23 10.36 4.49 0.76
N MET A 24 9.70 4.95 -0.30
CA MET A 24 8.33 5.48 -0.24
C MET A 24 7.35 4.45 0.33
N SER A 25 7.41 3.20 -0.14
CA SER A 25 6.55 2.11 0.32
C SER A 25 6.72 1.87 1.82
N GLY A 26 7.96 1.92 2.33
CA GLY A 26 8.25 1.82 3.77
C GLY A 26 7.58 2.93 4.59
N VAL A 27 7.59 4.17 4.10
CA VAL A 27 6.90 5.30 4.76
C VAL A 27 5.38 5.08 4.74
N GLN A 28 4.82 4.67 3.60
CA GLN A 28 3.39 4.41 3.45
C GLN A 28 2.91 3.30 4.40
N TRP A 29 3.68 2.22 4.55
CA TRP A 29 3.41 1.17 5.53
C TRP A 29 3.41 1.69 6.96
N ARG A 30 4.43 2.48 7.37
CA ARG A 30 4.51 3.02 8.73
C ARG A 30 3.33 3.93 9.06
N LEU A 31 2.95 4.81 8.13
CA LEU A 31 1.79 5.69 8.28
C LEU A 31 0.48 4.90 8.34
N GLY A 32 0.33 3.86 7.52
CA GLY A 32 -0.84 3.00 7.54
C GLY A 32 -0.94 2.14 8.80
N ASP A 33 0.19 1.63 9.30
CA ASP A 33 0.25 0.89 10.57
C ASP A 33 -0.09 1.79 11.76
N ALA A 34 0.47 3.00 11.82
CA ALA A 34 0.13 3.98 12.85
C ALA A 34 -1.36 4.34 12.81
N ALA A 35 -1.92 4.52 11.61
CA ALA A 35 -3.34 4.77 11.44
C ALA A 35 -4.22 3.58 11.87
N LEU A 36 -3.73 2.33 11.78
CA LEU A 36 -4.44 1.15 12.31
C LEU A 36 -4.34 1.03 13.82
N GLU A 37 -3.21 1.43 14.40
CA GLU A 37 -3.02 1.50 15.85
C GLU A 37 -3.95 2.54 16.47
N ILE A 38 -4.06 3.72 15.84
CA ILE A 38 -5.01 4.78 16.23
C ILE A 38 -6.45 4.30 16.07
N GLU A 39 -6.78 3.68 14.93
CA GLU A 39 -8.12 3.19 14.66
C GLU A 39 -8.10 1.81 13.95
N PRO A 40 -8.48 0.72 14.64
CA PRO A 40 -8.62 -0.59 13.99
C PRO A 40 -9.74 -0.60 12.94
N MET A 41 -9.61 -1.43 11.89
CA MET A 41 -10.70 -1.59 10.91
C MET A 41 -11.91 -2.26 11.57
N ARG A 42 -13.10 -1.68 11.38
CA ARG A 42 -14.35 -2.25 11.90
C ARG A 42 -14.87 -3.36 10.98
N SER A 43 -15.35 -4.45 11.57
CA SER A 43 -16.18 -5.44 10.88
C SER A 43 -17.53 -4.80 10.53
N TYR A 44 -18.01 -4.96 9.31
CA TYR A 44 -19.36 -4.52 8.93
C TYR A 44 -20.40 -5.23 9.84
N GLY A 45 -21.17 -4.47 10.63
CA GLY A 45 -22.35 -4.98 11.36
C GLY A 45 -22.19 -5.31 12.86
N GLY A 46 -21.06 -5.04 13.50
CA GLY A 46 -20.87 -5.29 14.94
C GLY A 46 -21.24 -4.09 15.83
N VAL A 47 -21.96 -4.35 16.93
CA VAL A 47 -22.17 -3.38 18.02
C VAL A 47 -20.85 -3.23 18.79
N ASN A 48 -20.36 -2.00 18.94
CA ASN A 48 -19.10 -1.70 19.65
C ASN A 48 -19.19 -2.03 21.15
N PRO A 49 -18.16 -2.67 21.75
CA PRO A 49 -18.00 -2.74 23.20
C PRO A 49 -17.15 -1.59 23.80
N SER A 50 -16.58 -0.67 23.03
CA SER A 50 -15.64 0.33 23.57
C SER A 50 -16.36 1.54 24.19
N GLY A 51 -16.87 1.33 25.40
CA GLY A 51 -17.51 2.33 26.24
C GLY A 51 -16.60 2.98 27.29
N LYS A 52 -15.29 3.13 27.08
CA LYS A 52 -14.41 3.84 28.03
C LYS A 52 -13.29 4.61 27.30
N ASP A 53 -13.31 5.94 27.46
CA ASP A 53 -12.26 6.92 27.09
C ASP A 53 -12.07 7.35 25.62
N ASP A 54 -13.11 7.36 24.78
CA ASP A 54 -13.01 8.06 23.48
C ASP A 54 -13.27 9.56 23.65
N LEU A 55 -12.19 10.37 23.66
CA LEU A 55 -12.27 11.83 23.59
C LEU A 55 -12.74 12.35 22.21
N PHE A 56 -12.76 11.49 21.20
CA PHE A 56 -13.12 11.83 19.82
C PHE A 56 -13.94 10.71 19.19
N THR A 57 -14.78 11.05 18.21
CA THR A 57 -15.29 10.00 17.32
C THR A 57 -14.13 9.39 16.56
N VAL A 58 -14.24 8.11 16.27
CA VAL A 58 -13.09 7.36 15.77
C VAL A 58 -12.63 7.83 14.37
N SER A 59 -13.53 8.45 13.59
CA SER A 59 -13.20 9.13 12.32
C SER A 59 -12.50 10.50 12.50
N GLU A 60 -12.64 11.15 13.65
CA GLU A 60 -11.95 12.41 13.97
C GLU A 60 -10.47 12.16 14.29
N ALA A 61 -10.14 11.07 14.99
CA ALA A 61 -8.74 10.74 15.33
C ALA A 61 -7.85 10.59 14.07
N ILE A 62 -8.36 9.92 13.03
CA ILE A 62 -7.63 9.79 11.75
C ILE A 62 -7.54 11.11 11.00
N ARG A 63 -8.55 11.98 11.12
CA ARG A 63 -8.51 13.32 10.51
C ARG A 63 -7.45 14.19 11.19
N MET A 64 -7.42 14.22 12.52
CA MET A 64 -6.41 14.93 13.29
C MET A 64 -5.01 14.41 12.98
N PHE A 65 -4.80 13.09 13.01
CA PHE A 65 -3.51 12.50 12.66
C PHE A 65 -3.05 12.90 11.25
N ALA A 66 -3.97 12.91 10.27
CA ALA A 66 -3.65 13.33 8.91
C ALA A 66 -3.24 14.81 8.84
N GLU A 67 -3.96 15.69 9.53
CA GLU A 67 -3.63 17.12 9.63
C GLU A 67 -2.26 17.34 10.29
N ASP A 68 -1.99 16.68 11.42
CA ASP A 68 -0.75 16.83 12.18
C ASP A 68 0.49 16.35 11.40
N VAL A 69 0.36 15.31 10.57
CA VAL A 69 1.46 14.82 9.71
C VAL A 69 1.50 15.47 8.33
N GLY A 70 0.59 16.41 8.04
CA GLY A 70 0.56 17.17 6.79
C GLY A 70 0.09 16.37 5.56
N LEU A 71 -0.79 15.38 5.75
CA LEU A 71 -1.36 14.57 4.68
C LEU A 71 -2.87 14.75 4.56
N ALA A 72 -3.40 14.54 3.35
CA ALA A 72 -4.84 14.47 3.18
C ALA A 72 -5.43 13.28 3.96
N TYR A 73 -6.57 13.49 4.62
CA TYR A 73 -7.32 12.43 5.31
C TYR A 73 -7.55 11.18 4.43
N THR A 74 -7.90 11.38 3.16
CA THR A 74 -8.11 10.28 2.20
C THR A 74 -6.85 9.46 1.92
N THR A 75 -5.67 10.09 1.96
CA THR A 75 -4.37 9.42 1.80
C THR A 75 -4.10 8.51 3.00
N VAL A 76 -4.22 9.03 4.23
CA VAL A 76 -4.01 8.26 5.45
C VAL A 76 -5.03 7.11 5.56
N ARG A 77 -6.31 7.38 5.28
CA ARG A 77 -7.36 6.34 5.20
C ARG A 77 -7.00 5.26 4.18
N GLY A 78 -6.44 5.65 3.04
CA GLY A 78 -5.95 4.72 2.03
C GLY A 78 -4.82 3.84 2.54
N TYR A 79 -3.79 4.40 3.17
CA TYR A 79 -2.67 3.64 3.72
C TYR A 79 -3.09 2.69 4.84
N ARG A 80 -4.00 3.15 5.70
CA ARG A 80 -4.62 2.35 6.76
C ARG A 80 -5.33 1.12 6.19
N TRP A 81 -6.18 1.34 5.18
CA TRP A 81 -6.91 0.25 4.52
C TRP A 81 -5.97 -0.77 3.85
N VAL A 82 -4.90 -0.30 3.17
CA VAL A 82 -3.93 -1.23 2.58
C VAL A 82 -3.21 -2.02 3.68
N SER A 83 -2.79 -1.35 4.76
CA SER A 83 -2.12 -2.00 5.89
C SER A 83 -3.00 -3.05 6.57
N SER A 84 -4.32 -2.86 6.60
CA SER A 84 -5.23 -3.85 7.20
C SER A 84 -5.42 -5.07 6.32
N ARG A 85 -5.23 -4.95 5.01
CA ARG A 85 -5.33 -6.06 4.04
C ARG A 85 -4.03 -6.85 3.94
N TRP A 86 -2.93 -6.31 4.47
CA TRP A 86 -1.58 -6.86 4.39
C TRP A 86 -0.89 -6.84 5.75
N PRO A 87 -1.02 -7.92 6.56
CA PRO A 87 -0.21 -8.13 7.76
C PRO A 87 1.29 -8.00 7.43
N LYS A 88 2.12 -7.56 8.40
CA LYS A 88 3.53 -7.24 8.17
C LYS A 88 4.29 -8.41 7.54
N GLU A 89 3.97 -9.63 7.93
CA GLU A 89 4.57 -10.89 7.49
C GLU A 89 4.17 -11.28 6.05
N ARG A 90 3.11 -10.68 5.53
CA ARG A 90 2.59 -10.92 4.17
C ARG A 90 3.01 -9.85 3.17
N ARG A 91 3.71 -8.79 3.61
CA ARG A 91 4.20 -7.71 2.74
C ARG A 91 5.47 -8.15 2.02
N ARG A 92 5.53 -7.89 0.72
CA ARG A 92 6.70 -8.16 -0.11
C ARG A 92 7.52 -6.89 -0.30
N ALA A 93 8.76 -6.87 0.22
CA ALA A 93 9.62 -5.69 0.14
C ALA A 93 10.02 -5.31 -1.30
N ASP A 94 10.04 -6.28 -2.21
CA ASP A 94 10.32 -6.11 -3.64
C ASP A 94 9.10 -5.70 -4.48
N VAL A 95 7.92 -5.59 -3.85
CA VAL A 95 6.66 -5.17 -4.46
C VAL A 95 6.22 -3.85 -3.82
N SER A 96 5.94 -2.83 -4.64
CA SER A 96 5.60 -1.51 -4.10
C SER A 96 4.26 -1.51 -3.36
N HIS A 97 4.10 -0.59 -2.42
CA HIS A 97 2.82 -0.38 -1.73
C HIS A 97 1.68 -0.09 -2.72
N THR A 98 1.96 0.57 -3.85
CA THR A 98 0.96 0.79 -4.91
C THR A 98 0.43 -0.52 -5.49
N ILE A 99 1.29 -1.52 -5.74
CA ILE A 99 0.83 -2.83 -6.21
C ILE A 99 0.04 -3.55 -5.13
N HIS A 100 0.51 -3.51 -3.88
CA HIS A 100 -0.24 -4.06 -2.75
C HIS A 100 -1.63 -3.42 -2.63
N LYS A 101 -1.75 -2.10 -2.87
CA LYS A 101 -3.03 -1.40 -2.88
C LYS A 101 -3.98 -1.92 -3.96
N VAL A 102 -3.47 -2.22 -5.16
CA VAL A 102 -4.30 -2.80 -6.23
C VAL A 102 -4.77 -4.20 -5.84
N LEU A 103 -3.84 -5.07 -5.45
CA LEU A 103 -4.13 -6.45 -5.06
C LEU A 103 -4.94 -6.55 -3.76
N ALA A 104 -4.95 -5.52 -2.91
CA ALA A 104 -5.77 -5.44 -1.70
C ALA A 104 -7.28 -5.56 -1.99
N SER A 105 -7.70 -5.23 -3.22
CA SER A 105 -9.07 -5.35 -3.70
C SER A 105 -9.53 -6.79 -3.92
N ILE A 106 -8.62 -7.76 -4.01
CA ILE A 106 -8.97 -9.19 -4.06
C ILE A 106 -9.69 -9.53 -2.75
N PRO A 107 -10.99 -9.92 -2.78
CA PRO A 107 -11.78 -10.11 -1.57
C PRO A 107 -11.25 -11.24 -0.70
N ASP A 108 -10.99 -12.39 -1.33
CA ASP A 108 -10.45 -13.58 -0.67
C ASP A 108 -9.03 -13.31 -0.16
N GLU A 109 -8.78 -13.71 1.08
CA GLU A 109 -7.51 -13.45 1.74
C GLU A 109 -6.39 -14.36 1.24
N GLN A 110 -6.69 -15.63 1.04
CA GLN A 110 -5.70 -16.60 0.62
C GLN A 110 -5.26 -16.32 -0.82
N GLU A 111 -6.22 -16.07 -1.72
CA GLU A 111 -5.97 -15.66 -3.11
C GLU A 111 -5.13 -14.38 -3.15
N ARG A 112 -5.45 -13.39 -2.30
CA ARG A 112 -4.67 -12.15 -2.20
C ARG A 112 -3.23 -12.42 -1.83
N PHE A 113 -2.99 -13.21 -0.77
CA PHE A 113 -1.63 -13.53 -0.32
C PHE A 113 -0.86 -14.38 -1.32
N GLU A 114 -1.52 -15.26 -2.05
CA GLU A 114 -0.90 -16.01 -3.14
C GLU A 114 -0.56 -15.09 -4.31
N ALA A 115 -1.46 -14.19 -4.70
CA ALA A 115 -1.27 -13.30 -5.83
C ALA A 115 0.00 -12.47 -5.68
N VAL A 116 0.24 -11.81 -4.54
CA VAL A 116 1.43 -10.95 -4.39
C VAL A 116 2.76 -11.70 -4.58
N ASN A 117 2.78 -13.00 -4.26
CA ASN A 117 3.96 -13.86 -4.39
C ASN A 117 4.18 -14.42 -5.80
N ASN A 118 3.20 -14.28 -6.70
CA ASN A 118 3.22 -14.86 -8.04
C ASN A 118 3.17 -13.77 -9.12
N PRO A 119 4.24 -12.95 -9.28
CA PRO A 119 4.26 -11.93 -10.31
C PRO A 119 4.25 -12.55 -11.71
N PRO A 120 3.54 -11.95 -12.68
CA PRO A 120 3.56 -12.42 -14.06
C PRO A 120 4.89 -12.09 -14.76
N PRO A 121 5.16 -12.72 -15.91
CA PRO A 121 6.31 -12.36 -16.75
C PRO A 121 6.33 -10.87 -17.10
N HIS A 122 7.50 -10.25 -17.04
CA HIS A 122 7.63 -8.83 -17.34
C HIS A 122 7.43 -8.56 -18.84
N PRO A 123 6.61 -7.58 -19.25
CA PRO A 123 6.26 -7.38 -20.67
C PRO A 123 7.44 -7.09 -21.61
N ARG A 124 8.55 -6.56 -21.07
CA ARG A 124 9.77 -6.25 -21.83
C ARG A 124 10.85 -7.35 -21.72
N GLY A 125 10.47 -8.54 -21.26
CA GLY A 125 11.42 -9.58 -20.85
C GLY A 125 12.09 -9.28 -19.51
N GLY A 126 12.90 -10.24 -19.05
CA GLY A 126 13.57 -10.21 -17.75
C GLY A 126 12.82 -10.97 -16.65
N PRO A 127 13.24 -10.82 -15.38
CA PRO A 127 12.61 -11.51 -14.25
C PRO A 127 11.13 -11.15 -14.11
N ALA A 128 10.33 -12.12 -13.67
CA ALA A 128 8.93 -11.90 -13.35
C ALA A 128 8.78 -10.76 -12.33
N ARG A 129 7.86 -9.82 -12.61
CA ARG A 129 7.68 -8.63 -11.77
C ARG A 129 6.30 -8.04 -11.96
N TRP A 130 5.68 -7.62 -10.86
CA TRP A 130 4.48 -6.82 -10.91
C TRP A 130 4.73 -5.48 -11.61
N THR A 131 3.91 -5.21 -12.62
CA THR A 131 3.68 -3.86 -13.12
C THR A 131 2.32 -3.39 -12.61
N HIS A 132 2.09 -2.08 -12.66
CA HIS A 132 0.79 -1.53 -12.29
C HIS A 132 -0.33 -2.14 -13.15
N ASP A 133 -0.10 -2.28 -14.46
CA ASP A 133 -1.08 -2.86 -15.38
C ASP A 133 -1.31 -4.35 -15.11
N SER A 134 -0.25 -5.11 -14.81
CA SER A 134 -0.40 -6.53 -14.54
C SER A 134 -1.18 -6.77 -13.25
N ALA A 135 -0.97 -5.95 -12.22
CA ALA A 135 -1.78 -6.01 -10.99
C ALA A 135 -3.24 -5.65 -11.24
N LYS A 136 -3.52 -4.64 -12.07
CA LYS A 136 -4.89 -4.27 -12.45
C LYS A 136 -5.62 -5.40 -13.17
N ARG A 137 -4.94 -6.09 -14.09
CA ARG A 137 -5.54 -7.23 -14.81
C ARG A 137 -5.97 -8.38 -13.91
N VAL A 138 -5.31 -8.57 -12.76
CA VAL A 138 -5.69 -9.61 -11.79
C VAL A 138 -7.00 -9.27 -11.09
N VAL A 139 -7.25 -7.98 -10.83
CA VAL A 139 -8.42 -7.56 -10.03
C VAL A 139 -9.66 -7.22 -10.87
N GLY A 140 -9.52 -7.11 -12.20
CA GLY A 140 -10.59 -6.72 -13.11
C GLY A 140 -10.57 -5.23 -13.44
#